data_AF-A0A2P2BYK2-F1
#
_entry.id   AF-A0A2P2BYK2-F1
#
_cell.length_a   1.000
_cell.length_b   1.000
_cell.length_c   1.000
_cell.angle_alpha   90.00
_cell.angle_beta   90.00
_cell.angle_gamma   90.00
#
_symmetry.space_group_name_H-M   'P 1'
#
loop_
_entity.id
_entity.type
_entity.pdbx_description
1 polymer ?
#
loop_
_entity_poly.entity_id
_entity_poly.type
_entity_poly.pdbx_seq_one_letter_code
_entity_poly.pdbx_strand_id
1 'polypeptide(L)'
;MVLPRPPLNEVFPMPRAPRQRSGTPLPVKIAIGALAVLLVGAPFVPRGDDDDDGAVRPSASGEAPELDAATAGTSAITPVAQREIDRVVAQGATVGRTLTARATPALLAQTQVRCADFEGQRYCLHSGWTTDTPDEVVSGVIDAARQESARRTTNTVNTGDADLLTTLRRSAALSPAARAAADRAELTAAARSVAKVWLLRHQIQGVPLPEGFLEEHPEVTVPAAAKSTAGATASPTASPTAVTAPTDKTNQDYPQNKWILDYKKVAEQTVTYYCGPTSMQMIAWNWSGTRKSQSYWADRLGTTSNGSAISDLVRVTNASTGWDRKAYAGPYIVLDIKDFSYRQWMLLTMRHIVDYRAPLILHPILHKEFYPYLDDDASGHFQVGRGYNKRGDKANLVSYFEPWNQQRFDPSEPYIARLQNRSAYKSYRANLAHFQHNIGV
;
A
#
# COMPACT_ATOMS: atom_id res chain seq x y z
N MET A 1 -41.82 -48.16 6.12
CA MET A 1 -41.61 -46.73 5.79
C MET A 1 -40.31 -46.62 5.03
N VAL A 2 -40.40 -46.47 3.71
CA VAL A 2 -39.24 -46.44 2.79
C VAL A 2 -39.10 -45.00 2.30
N LEU A 3 -37.94 -44.39 2.56
CA LEU A 3 -37.62 -43.03 2.12
C LEU A 3 -37.30 -43.02 0.62
N PRO A 4 -37.75 -42.00 -0.14
CA PRO A 4 -37.48 -41.92 -1.57
C PRO A 4 -36.05 -41.43 -1.85
N ARG A 5 -35.41 -42.01 -2.87
CA ARG A 5 -34.13 -41.57 -3.44
C ARG A 5 -34.31 -40.27 -4.25
N PRO A 6 -33.31 -39.38 -4.28
CA PRO A 6 -33.34 -38.19 -5.13
C PRO A 6 -33.09 -38.55 -6.61
N PRO A 7 -33.59 -37.76 -7.57
CA PRO A 7 -33.39 -37.99 -8.99
C PRO A 7 -31.96 -37.63 -9.41
N LEU A 8 -31.40 -38.48 -10.28
CA LEU A 8 -30.21 -38.23 -11.07
C LEU A 8 -30.59 -37.50 -12.36
N ASN A 9 -29.67 -36.64 -12.83
CA ASN A 9 -29.53 -36.06 -14.16
C ASN A 9 -30.33 -34.78 -14.49
N GLU A 10 -29.68 -33.63 -14.27
CA GLU A 10 -29.76 -32.51 -15.21
C GLU A 10 -28.37 -32.29 -15.81
N VAL A 11 -28.24 -32.64 -17.09
CA VAL A 11 -27.07 -32.35 -17.92
C VAL A 11 -27.17 -30.89 -18.35
N PHE A 12 -26.33 -30.03 -17.77
CA PHE A 12 -26.16 -28.67 -18.27
C PHE A 12 -25.50 -28.71 -19.65
N PRO A 13 -26.04 -28.02 -20.67
CA PRO A 13 -25.37 -27.91 -21.96
C PRO A 13 -24.11 -27.03 -21.81
N MET A 14 -22.96 -27.61 -22.13
CA MET A 14 -21.71 -26.89 -22.31
C MET A 14 -21.86 -25.80 -23.39
N PRO A 15 -21.35 -24.57 -23.19
CA PRO A 15 -21.32 -23.57 -24.25
C PRO A 15 -20.42 -24.04 -25.39
N ARG A 16 -20.96 -23.96 -26.62
CA ARG A 16 -20.22 -24.27 -27.85
C ARG A 16 -19.03 -23.31 -28.00
N ALA A 17 -17.87 -23.86 -28.29
CA ALA A 17 -16.67 -23.10 -28.66
C ALA A 17 -16.96 -22.11 -29.82
N PRO A 18 -16.40 -20.89 -29.78
CA PRO A 18 -16.53 -19.96 -30.89
C PRO A 18 -15.85 -20.52 -32.15
N ARG A 19 -16.59 -20.55 -33.25
CA ARG A 19 -16.09 -20.88 -34.59
C ARG A 19 -14.94 -19.93 -34.95
N GLN A 20 -13.75 -20.48 -35.17
CA GLN A 20 -12.67 -19.82 -35.89
C GLN A 20 -13.19 -19.43 -37.28
N ARG A 21 -13.37 -18.12 -37.51
CA ARG A 21 -13.52 -17.58 -38.86
C ARG A 21 -12.13 -17.49 -39.47
N SER A 22 -11.89 -18.31 -40.49
CA SER A 22 -10.76 -18.19 -41.41
C SER A 22 -10.83 -16.83 -42.13
N GLY A 23 -10.07 -15.85 -41.65
CA GLY A 23 -9.84 -14.60 -42.33
C GLY A 23 -8.85 -14.78 -43.47
N THR A 24 -9.26 -14.41 -44.67
CA THR A 24 -8.40 -14.25 -45.86
C THR A 24 -7.31 -13.22 -45.61
N PRO A 25 -6.07 -13.43 -46.10
CA PRO A 25 -4.97 -12.49 -45.90
C PRO A 25 -5.16 -11.24 -46.78
N LEU A 26 -5.05 -10.06 -46.18
CA LEU A 26 -4.89 -8.80 -46.90
C LEU A 26 -3.42 -8.60 -47.31
N PRO A 27 -3.13 -8.07 -48.50
CA PRO A 27 -1.76 -7.82 -48.94
C PRO A 27 -1.20 -6.58 -48.25
N VAL A 28 -0.19 -6.78 -47.39
CA VAL A 28 0.63 -5.71 -46.82
C VAL A 28 1.65 -5.28 -47.88
N LYS A 29 1.51 -4.05 -48.39
CA LYS A 29 2.51 -3.42 -49.24
C LYS A 29 3.69 -3.00 -48.36
N ILE A 30 4.83 -3.62 -48.58
CA ILE A 30 6.12 -3.26 -47.98
C ILE A 30 6.65 -2.03 -48.72
N ALA A 31 6.78 -0.90 -48.01
CA ALA A 31 7.59 0.22 -48.45
C ALA A 31 9.01 0.02 -47.90
N ILE A 32 9.94 -0.31 -48.79
CA ILE A 32 11.38 -0.32 -48.52
C ILE A 32 11.88 1.11 -48.77
N GLY A 33 12.32 1.78 -47.70
CA GLY A 33 12.95 3.10 -47.75
C GLY A 33 14.03 3.16 -46.67
N ALA A 34 15.28 3.23 -47.12
CA ALA A 34 16.52 3.00 -46.39
C ALA A 34 16.70 3.81 -45.09
N LEU A 35 17.17 3.11 -44.04
CA LEU A 35 17.96 3.73 -42.97
C LEU A 35 19.22 2.87 -42.74
N ALA A 36 20.35 3.39 -43.21
CA ALA A 36 21.66 2.87 -42.90
C ALA A 36 22.21 3.60 -41.67
N VAL A 37 23.07 2.88 -40.93
CA VAL A 37 23.99 3.34 -39.89
C VAL A 37 23.39 3.51 -38.48
N LEU A 38 23.52 2.47 -37.65
CA LEU A 38 24.43 2.45 -36.48
C LEU A 38 24.21 1.17 -35.65
N LEU A 39 25.07 0.18 -35.86
CA LEU A 39 25.40 -0.83 -34.86
C LEU A 39 26.36 -0.19 -33.85
N VAL A 40 26.03 -0.31 -32.55
CA VAL A 40 26.91 -0.48 -31.37
C VAL A 40 26.15 0.01 -30.14
N GLY A 41 25.95 -0.88 -29.16
CA GLY A 41 25.73 -0.46 -27.76
C GLY A 41 24.39 -0.82 -27.10
N ALA A 42 24.24 -2.09 -26.69
CA ALA A 42 23.66 -2.39 -25.38
C ALA A 42 24.79 -3.07 -24.58
N PRO A 43 25.06 -2.68 -23.31
CA PRO A 43 24.04 -2.47 -22.29
C PRO A 43 24.28 -1.23 -21.40
N PHE A 44 23.29 -0.34 -21.32
CA PHE A 44 23.20 0.64 -20.22
C PHE A 44 21.88 0.44 -19.48
N VAL A 45 21.94 -0.41 -18.45
CA VAL A 45 21.10 -0.21 -17.27
C VAL A 45 21.65 1.05 -16.59
N PRO A 46 20.86 2.11 -16.37
CA PRO A 46 21.33 3.27 -15.63
C PRO A 46 21.76 2.82 -14.24
N ARG A 47 23.05 2.93 -13.94
CA ARG A 47 23.53 3.02 -12.56
C ARG A 47 23.20 4.44 -12.14
N GLY A 48 22.20 4.59 -11.28
CA GLY A 48 21.92 5.86 -10.65
C GLY A 48 23.00 6.14 -9.62
N ASP A 49 24.04 6.84 -10.04
CA ASP A 49 24.93 7.59 -9.16
C ASP A 49 24.26 8.95 -8.89
N ASP A 50 23.11 8.90 -8.18
CA ASP A 50 22.52 10.08 -7.56
C ASP A 50 23.08 10.15 -6.13
N ASP A 51 24.30 10.67 -6.01
CA ASP A 51 24.96 10.94 -4.72
C ASP A 51 24.66 12.34 -4.17
N ASP A 52 23.69 13.08 -4.74
CA ASP A 52 23.41 14.46 -4.32
C ASP A 52 21.93 14.80 -3.99
N ASP A 53 21.04 13.81 -3.93
CA ASP A 53 19.65 14.03 -3.46
C ASP A 53 19.44 13.39 -2.07
N GLY A 54 19.79 14.13 -1.03
CA GLY A 54 19.44 13.79 0.35
C GLY A 54 20.47 14.15 1.42
N ALA A 55 21.39 15.08 1.18
CA ALA A 55 22.28 15.57 2.23
C ALA A 55 21.48 16.20 3.37
N VAL A 56 21.21 15.40 4.41
CA VAL A 56 20.58 15.80 5.66
C VAL A 56 21.45 16.89 6.28
N ARG A 57 20.93 18.12 6.34
CA ARG A 57 21.59 19.22 7.06
C ARG A 57 21.52 18.91 8.56
N PRO A 58 22.64 18.95 9.31
CA PRO A 58 22.59 18.77 10.75
C PRO A 58 21.80 19.93 11.37
N SER A 59 20.70 19.62 12.04
CA SER A 59 20.03 20.58 12.92
C SER A 59 20.81 20.72 14.24
N ALA A 60 20.64 21.86 14.90
CA ALA A 60 21.48 22.32 16.01
C ALA A 60 21.60 21.32 17.18
N SER A 61 22.76 21.38 17.83
CA SER A 61 23.26 20.52 18.91
C SER A 61 22.45 20.62 20.22
N GLY A 62 21.24 20.08 20.23
CA GLY A 62 20.54 19.62 21.42
C GLY A 62 20.66 18.10 21.53
N GLU A 63 20.72 17.58 22.75
CA GLU A 63 20.69 16.14 23.06
C GLU A 63 19.27 15.60 22.75
N ALA A 64 18.93 15.47 21.46
CA ALA A 64 17.65 14.96 21.04
C ALA A 64 17.58 13.45 21.32
N PRO A 65 16.46 12.94 21.88
CA PRO A 65 16.29 11.51 22.09
C PRO A 65 16.43 10.75 20.77
N GLU A 66 17.06 9.58 20.79
CA GLU A 66 17.25 8.73 19.61
C GLU A 66 15.90 8.19 19.11
N LEU A 67 15.28 8.86 18.14
CA LEU A 67 13.97 8.52 17.60
C LEU A 67 14.01 7.43 16.53
N ASP A 68 15.18 6.90 16.23
CA ASP A 68 15.40 5.91 15.17
C ASP A 68 14.63 4.62 15.35
N ALA A 69 14.34 4.23 16.59
CA ALA A 69 13.55 3.05 16.89
C ALA A 69 12.16 3.39 17.44
N ALA A 70 11.75 4.65 17.37
CA ALA A 70 10.46 5.08 17.91
C ALA A 70 9.28 4.49 17.11
N THR A 71 8.25 4.07 17.84
CA THR A 71 6.95 3.68 17.32
C THR A 71 5.86 4.58 17.90
N ALA A 72 4.77 4.78 17.16
CA ALA A 72 3.60 5.50 17.65
C ALA A 72 2.43 4.53 17.87
N GLY A 73 1.77 4.66 19.01
CA GLY A 73 0.47 4.03 19.24
C GLY A 73 -0.67 4.80 18.58
N THR A 74 -1.89 4.56 19.08
CA THR A 74 -3.09 5.30 18.69
C THR A 74 -3.18 6.58 19.51
N SER A 75 -3.17 7.72 18.84
CA SER A 75 -3.28 9.06 19.43
C SER A 75 -4.69 9.30 19.97
N ALA A 76 -4.82 10.16 20.99
CA ALA A 76 -6.13 10.68 21.39
C ALA A 76 -6.67 11.67 20.33
N ILE A 77 -8.00 11.80 20.22
CA ILE A 77 -8.59 12.83 19.36
C ILE A 77 -8.58 14.16 20.12
N THR A 78 -7.78 15.12 19.66
CA THR A 78 -7.77 16.48 20.21
C THR A 78 -9.02 17.26 19.78
N PRO A 79 -9.41 18.33 20.51
CA PRO A 79 -10.49 19.21 20.07
C PRO A 79 -10.24 19.87 18.70
N VAL A 80 -8.96 20.12 18.35
CA VAL A 80 -8.58 20.66 17.03
C VAL A 80 -8.86 19.63 15.95
N ALA A 81 -8.38 18.40 16.12
CA ALA A 81 -8.64 17.30 15.19
C ALA A 81 -10.15 17.01 15.05
N GLN A 82 -10.90 17.06 16.15
CA GLN A 82 -12.35 16.85 16.12
C GLN A 82 -13.07 17.92 15.27
N ARG A 83 -12.70 19.20 15.42
CA ARG A 83 -13.25 20.29 14.60
C ARG A 83 -12.91 20.12 13.13
N GLU A 84 -11.71 19.65 12.82
CA GLU A 84 -11.30 19.39 11.45
C GLU A 84 -12.10 18.25 10.82
N ILE A 85 -12.30 17.16 11.55
CA ILE A 85 -13.19 16.05 11.14
C ILE A 85 -14.59 16.59 10.86
N ASP A 86 -15.14 17.40 11.78
CA ASP A 86 -16.47 17.98 11.64
C ASP A 86 -16.58 18.89 10.41
N ARG A 87 -15.55 19.71 10.14
CA ARG A 87 -15.47 20.58 8.97
C ARG A 87 -15.55 19.79 7.68
N VAL A 88 -14.72 18.74 7.54
CA VAL A 88 -14.68 17.92 6.32
C VAL A 88 -15.98 17.13 6.11
N VAL A 89 -16.54 16.58 7.17
CA VAL A 89 -17.83 15.85 7.11
C VAL A 89 -18.98 16.81 6.76
N ALA A 90 -19.01 18.02 7.34
CA ALA A 90 -20.01 19.03 7.03
C ALA A 90 -19.93 19.50 5.57
N GLN A 91 -18.71 19.69 5.04
CA GLN A 91 -18.49 19.97 3.61
C GLN A 91 -19.13 18.88 2.74
N GLY A 92 -18.93 17.61 3.08
CA GLY A 92 -19.56 16.48 2.37
C GLY A 92 -21.10 16.46 2.44
N ALA A 93 -21.68 16.89 3.57
CA ALA A 93 -23.13 16.94 3.76
C ALA A 93 -23.81 18.01 2.89
N THR A 94 -23.15 19.15 2.64
CA THR A 94 -23.69 20.23 1.80
C THR A 94 -23.76 19.82 0.32
N VAL A 95 -22.75 19.10 -0.15
CA VAL A 95 -22.59 18.72 -1.55
C VAL A 95 -23.31 17.39 -1.88
N GLY A 96 -23.43 16.50 -0.89
CA GLY A 96 -23.84 15.11 -1.10
C GLY A 96 -25.34 14.82 -1.21
N ARG A 97 -26.24 15.83 -1.17
CA ARG A 97 -27.70 15.60 -1.23
C ARG A 97 -28.19 15.09 -2.60
N THR A 98 -27.50 15.45 -3.67
CA THR A 98 -27.83 15.06 -5.05
C THR A 98 -26.83 14.09 -5.66
N LEU A 99 -25.79 13.70 -4.90
CA LEU A 99 -24.76 12.82 -5.40
C LEU A 99 -25.32 11.40 -5.55
N THR A 100 -25.15 10.82 -6.74
CA THR A 100 -25.54 9.44 -7.04
C THR A 100 -24.33 8.64 -7.50
N ALA A 101 -24.38 7.32 -7.37
CA ALA A 101 -23.34 6.43 -7.90
C ALA A 101 -23.16 6.52 -9.44
N ARG A 102 -24.08 7.17 -10.17
CA ARG A 102 -24.01 7.39 -11.62
C ARG A 102 -23.40 8.76 -12.00
N ALA A 103 -22.98 9.56 -11.02
CA ALA A 103 -22.29 10.81 -11.28
C ALA A 103 -21.00 10.60 -12.10
N THR A 104 -20.56 11.65 -12.79
CA THR A 104 -19.31 11.62 -13.56
C THR A 104 -18.11 11.41 -12.62
N PRO A 105 -17.01 10.82 -13.10
CA PRO A 105 -15.79 10.67 -12.30
C PRO A 105 -15.31 11.99 -11.69
N ALA A 106 -15.34 13.08 -12.48
CA ALA A 106 -14.98 14.42 -12.01
C ALA A 106 -15.85 14.88 -10.84
N LEU A 107 -17.17 14.74 -10.95
CA LEU A 107 -18.08 15.11 -9.88
C LEU A 107 -17.88 14.21 -8.65
N LEU A 108 -17.71 12.90 -8.82
CA LEU A 108 -17.44 11.99 -7.70
C LEU A 108 -16.16 12.38 -6.97
N ALA A 109 -15.07 12.65 -7.70
CA ALA A 109 -13.78 13.04 -7.13
C ALA A 109 -13.87 14.37 -6.38
N GLN A 110 -14.34 15.43 -7.04
CA GLN A 110 -14.45 16.78 -6.45
C GLN A 110 -15.33 16.81 -5.20
N THR A 111 -16.35 15.95 -5.15
CA THR A 111 -17.32 15.97 -4.04
C THR A 111 -16.95 15.07 -2.89
N GLN A 112 -16.24 13.96 -3.13
CA GLN A 112 -15.95 12.94 -2.10
C GLN A 112 -14.49 12.91 -1.66
N VAL A 113 -13.54 13.27 -2.52
CA VAL A 113 -12.12 13.33 -2.18
C VAL A 113 -11.86 14.70 -1.55
N ARG A 114 -12.06 14.74 -0.23
CA ARG A 114 -11.86 15.96 0.58
C ARG A 114 -10.73 15.69 1.56
N CYS A 115 -9.94 16.72 1.82
CA CYS A 115 -8.77 16.60 2.67
C CYS A 115 -8.97 17.28 4.01
N ALA A 116 -8.41 16.64 5.03
CA ALA A 116 -8.23 17.16 6.38
C ALA A 116 -6.75 17.47 6.62
N ASP A 117 -6.49 18.50 7.42
CA ASP A 117 -5.18 18.81 7.99
C ASP A 117 -5.13 18.41 9.46
N PHE A 118 -4.26 17.46 9.77
CA PHE A 118 -3.98 17.04 11.14
C PHE A 118 -2.55 17.42 11.46
N GLU A 119 -2.37 18.50 12.23
CA GLU A 119 -1.05 18.98 12.69
C GLU A 119 -0.08 19.22 11.52
N GLY A 120 -0.54 19.84 10.44
CA GLY A 120 0.24 20.10 9.23
C GLY A 120 0.43 18.89 8.32
N GLN A 121 -0.13 17.73 8.67
CA GLN A 121 -0.14 16.53 7.85
C GLN A 121 -1.48 16.40 7.11
N ARG A 122 -1.43 16.17 5.80
CA ARG A 122 -2.62 16.07 4.96
C ARG A 122 -3.10 14.63 4.83
N TYR A 123 -4.38 14.42 5.12
CA TYR A 123 -5.10 13.19 4.83
C TYR A 123 -6.27 13.47 3.89
N CYS A 124 -6.39 12.74 2.79
CA CYS A 124 -7.51 12.87 1.87
C CYS A 124 -8.37 11.60 1.87
N LEU A 125 -9.68 11.78 2.05
CA LEU A 125 -10.65 10.69 2.05
C LEU A 125 -10.49 9.80 0.81
N HIS A 126 -10.55 8.49 1.03
CA HIS A 126 -10.37 7.42 0.05
C HIS A 126 -8.98 7.33 -0.60
N SER A 127 -8.07 8.26 -0.30
CA SER A 127 -6.72 8.30 -0.87
C SER A 127 -5.64 7.96 0.16
N GLY A 128 -5.76 8.46 1.39
CA GLY A 128 -4.79 8.24 2.47
C GLY A 128 -3.98 9.49 2.84
N TRP A 129 -2.86 9.28 3.53
CA TRP A 129 -1.89 10.33 3.89
C TRP A 129 -1.02 10.68 2.69
N THR A 130 -0.90 11.97 2.36
CA THR A 130 -0.21 12.44 1.15
C THR A 130 0.51 13.77 1.37
N THR A 131 1.46 14.09 0.50
CA THR A 131 2.13 15.39 0.39
C THR A 131 1.51 16.27 -0.71
N ASP A 132 0.75 15.68 -1.64
CA ASP A 132 0.04 16.39 -2.71
C ASP A 132 -0.99 17.38 -2.14
N THR A 133 -1.21 18.48 -2.83
CA THR A 133 -2.30 19.43 -2.55
C THR A 133 -3.68 18.80 -2.79
N PRO A 134 -4.76 19.32 -2.17
CA PRO A 134 -6.10 18.78 -2.41
C PRO A 134 -6.49 18.74 -3.89
N ASP A 135 -6.11 19.77 -4.65
CA ASP A 135 -6.41 19.86 -6.09
C ASP A 135 -5.60 18.83 -6.91
N GLU A 136 -4.35 18.58 -6.53
CA GLU A 136 -3.52 17.53 -7.15
C GLU A 136 -4.08 16.14 -6.89
N VAL A 137 -4.50 15.86 -5.65
CA VAL A 137 -5.14 14.58 -5.31
C VAL A 137 -6.41 14.39 -6.13
N VAL A 138 -7.32 15.38 -6.13
CA VAL A 138 -8.56 15.32 -6.92
C VAL A 138 -8.26 15.13 -8.40
N SER A 139 -7.32 15.86 -8.97
CA SER A 139 -6.93 15.74 -10.38
C SER A 139 -6.37 14.35 -10.69
N GLY A 140 -5.50 13.82 -9.82
CA GLY A 140 -4.97 12.48 -9.91
C GLY A 140 -6.07 11.41 -9.90
N VAL A 141 -7.07 11.55 -9.03
CA VAL A 141 -8.24 10.65 -9.01
C VAL A 141 -9.02 10.70 -10.33
N ILE A 142 -9.23 11.89 -10.88
CA ILE A 142 -9.95 12.08 -12.14
C ILE A 142 -9.19 11.41 -13.29
N ASP A 143 -7.88 11.61 -13.35
CA ASP A 143 -7.06 11.05 -14.42
C ASP A 143 -6.92 9.54 -14.28
N ALA A 144 -6.77 9.01 -13.07
CA ALA A 144 -6.82 7.57 -12.81
C ALA A 144 -8.15 6.95 -13.27
N ALA A 145 -9.27 7.60 -12.97
CA ALA A 145 -10.59 7.15 -13.39
C ALA A 145 -10.77 7.14 -14.93
N ARG A 146 -10.17 8.11 -15.62
CA ARG A 146 -10.15 8.16 -17.09
C ARG A 146 -9.28 7.04 -17.68
N GLN A 147 -8.07 6.85 -17.13
CA GLN A 147 -7.15 5.80 -17.56
C GLN A 147 -7.77 4.41 -17.36
N GLU A 148 -8.41 4.18 -16.23
CA GLU A 148 -9.07 2.90 -15.95
C GLU A 148 -10.26 2.64 -16.90
N SER A 149 -11.05 3.68 -17.19
CA SER A 149 -12.12 3.58 -18.19
C SER A 149 -11.57 3.23 -19.58
N ALA A 150 -10.40 3.75 -19.94
CA ALA A 150 -9.72 3.38 -21.19
C ALA A 150 -9.20 1.93 -21.15
N ARG A 151 -8.59 1.48 -20.03
CA ARG A 151 -8.07 0.11 -19.87
C ARG A 151 -9.14 -0.96 -19.92
N ARG A 152 -10.36 -0.70 -19.43
CA ARG A 152 -11.48 -1.66 -19.53
C ARG A 152 -11.89 -2.00 -20.97
N THR A 153 -11.44 -1.23 -21.97
CA THR A 153 -11.61 -1.58 -23.38
C THR A 153 -10.57 -2.58 -23.89
N THR A 154 -9.50 -2.79 -23.12
CA THR A 154 -8.47 -3.81 -23.35
C THR A 154 -8.76 -5.04 -22.49
N ASN A 155 -8.32 -6.23 -22.91
CA ASN A 155 -8.56 -7.51 -22.22
C ASN A 155 -7.74 -7.65 -20.92
N THR A 156 -7.60 -6.59 -20.11
CA THR A 156 -6.88 -6.64 -18.84
C THR A 156 -7.65 -7.48 -17.83
N VAL A 157 -6.97 -8.45 -17.22
CA VAL A 157 -7.56 -9.29 -16.18
C VAL A 157 -7.71 -8.49 -14.90
N ASN A 158 -8.93 -8.42 -14.36
CA ASN A 158 -9.19 -7.83 -13.05
C ASN A 158 -8.80 -8.82 -11.95
N THR A 159 -7.83 -8.45 -11.12
CA THR A 159 -7.32 -9.32 -10.04
C THR A 159 -7.94 -9.04 -8.67
N GLY A 160 -8.72 -7.96 -8.53
CA GLY A 160 -9.50 -7.67 -7.32
C GLY A 160 -9.06 -6.48 -6.47
N ASP A 161 -8.24 -5.59 -7.02
CA ASP A 161 -8.10 -4.25 -6.47
C ASP A 161 -9.25 -3.37 -6.96
N ALA A 162 -9.97 -2.74 -6.02
CA ALA A 162 -11.02 -1.80 -6.37
C ALA A 162 -10.40 -0.46 -6.72
N ASP A 163 -10.55 -0.07 -7.99
CA ASP A 163 -10.17 1.26 -8.42
C ASP A 163 -10.85 2.36 -7.59
N LEU A 164 -10.22 3.53 -7.51
CA LEU A 164 -10.71 4.61 -6.67
C LEU A 164 -12.11 5.07 -7.10
N LEU A 165 -12.41 5.08 -8.41
CA LEU A 165 -13.74 5.42 -8.91
C LEU A 165 -14.82 4.47 -8.39
N THR A 166 -14.53 3.18 -8.33
CA THR A 166 -15.40 2.14 -7.76
C THR A 166 -15.64 2.42 -6.28
N THR A 167 -14.59 2.76 -5.54
CA THR A 167 -14.71 3.17 -4.13
C THR A 167 -15.61 4.39 -3.97
N LEU A 168 -15.42 5.42 -4.81
CA LEU A 168 -16.25 6.62 -4.80
C LEU A 168 -17.71 6.33 -5.17
N ARG A 169 -17.97 5.45 -6.13
CA ARG A 169 -19.34 5.04 -6.50
C ARG A 169 -20.02 4.28 -5.36
N ARG A 170 -19.29 3.40 -4.67
CA ARG A 170 -19.79 2.68 -3.49
C ARG A 170 -20.14 3.65 -2.37
N SER A 171 -19.28 4.63 -2.09
CA SER A 171 -19.56 5.68 -1.10
C SER A 171 -20.77 6.55 -1.51
N ALA A 172 -20.89 6.91 -2.79
CA ALA A 172 -22.04 7.66 -3.32
C ALA A 172 -23.36 6.86 -3.27
N ALA A 173 -23.32 5.53 -3.25
CA ALA A 173 -24.50 4.68 -3.11
C ALA A 173 -25.05 4.63 -1.67
N LEU A 174 -24.25 5.04 -0.67
CA LEU A 174 -24.72 5.15 0.71
C LEU A 174 -25.74 6.28 0.87
N SER A 175 -26.60 6.18 1.88
CA SER A 175 -27.40 7.34 2.31
C SER A 175 -26.49 8.47 2.79
N PRO A 176 -26.92 9.75 2.72
CA PRO A 176 -26.10 10.87 3.19
C PRO A 176 -25.60 10.70 4.62
N ALA A 177 -26.43 10.18 5.53
CA ALA A 177 -26.06 9.91 6.91
C ALA A 177 -25.02 8.77 7.03
N ALA A 178 -25.19 7.68 6.29
CA ALA A 178 -24.25 6.57 6.30
C ALA A 178 -22.89 6.96 5.71
N ARG A 179 -22.89 7.77 4.65
CA ARG A 179 -21.66 8.34 4.07
C ARG A 179 -20.95 9.27 5.05
N ALA A 180 -21.66 10.20 5.69
CA ALA A 180 -21.08 11.07 6.71
C ALA A 180 -20.49 10.28 7.90
N ALA A 181 -21.14 9.18 8.30
CA ALA A 181 -20.61 8.29 9.33
C ALA A 181 -19.33 7.55 8.88
N ALA A 182 -19.29 7.09 7.63
CA ALA A 182 -18.10 6.45 7.04
C ALA A 182 -16.93 7.44 6.92
N ASP A 183 -17.19 8.64 6.39
CA ASP A 183 -16.19 9.72 6.28
C ASP A 183 -15.62 10.07 7.66
N ARG A 184 -16.50 10.22 8.66
CA ARG A 184 -16.09 10.49 10.05
C ARG A 184 -15.22 9.36 10.62
N ALA A 185 -15.60 8.10 10.39
CA ALA A 185 -14.84 6.96 10.90
C ALA A 185 -13.45 6.89 10.26
N GLU A 186 -13.34 7.14 8.96
CA GLU A 186 -12.06 7.19 8.23
C GLU A 186 -11.18 8.34 8.74
N LEU A 187 -11.71 9.55 8.85
CA LEU A 187 -10.97 10.71 9.36
C LEU A 187 -10.60 10.58 10.84
N THR A 188 -11.43 9.92 11.65
CA THR A 188 -11.09 9.62 13.05
C THR A 188 -9.91 8.63 13.11
N ALA A 189 -9.89 7.61 12.25
CA ALA A 189 -8.77 6.68 12.16
C ALA A 189 -7.49 7.40 11.69
N ALA A 190 -7.62 8.30 10.71
CA ALA A 190 -6.53 9.16 10.26
C ALA A 190 -6.00 10.02 11.41
N ALA A 191 -6.82 10.87 12.04
CA ALA A 191 -6.40 11.72 13.15
C ALA A 191 -5.68 10.95 14.27
N ARG A 192 -6.13 9.73 14.61
CA ARG A 192 -5.48 8.88 15.61
C ARG A 192 -4.09 8.36 15.21
N SER A 193 -3.73 8.43 13.94
CA SER A 193 -2.46 7.96 13.39
C SER A 193 -1.47 9.09 13.03
N VAL A 194 -1.79 10.35 13.31
CA VAL A 194 -0.96 11.51 12.93
C VAL A 194 0.46 11.42 13.47
N ALA A 195 0.64 11.01 14.73
CA ALA A 195 1.97 10.81 15.33
C ALA A 195 2.81 9.78 14.56
N LYS A 196 2.18 8.69 14.08
CA LYS A 196 2.85 7.69 13.26
C LYS A 196 3.33 8.27 11.93
N VAL A 197 2.53 9.12 11.30
CA VAL A 197 2.89 9.76 10.02
C VAL A 197 4.06 10.69 10.21
N TRP A 198 4.04 11.55 11.23
CA TRP A 198 5.17 12.40 11.58
C TRP A 198 6.44 11.59 11.81
N LEU A 199 6.38 10.52 12.60
CA LEU A 199 7.53 9.64 12.81
C LEU A 199 8.02 9.01 11.51
N LEU A 200 7.13 8.48 10.67
CA LEU A 200 7.53 7.87 9.41
C LEU A 200 8.18 8.89 8.47
N ARG A 201 7.63 10.10 8.32
CA ARG A 201 8.22 11.15 7.48
C ARG A 201 9.57 11.61 8.03
N HIS A 202 9.70 11.72 9.35
CA HIS A 202 10.97 12.00 9.99
C HIS A 202 12.00 10.91 9.71
N GLN A 203 11.67 9.66 10.01
CA GLN A 203 12.58 8.52 9.97
C GLN A 203 12.90 8.04 8.54
N ILE A 204 12.04 8.34 7.57
CA ILE A 204 12.19 7.88 6.17
C ILE A 204 12.57 9.04 5.25
N GLN A 205 11.99 10.21 5.42
CA GLN A 205 12.19 11.36 4.53
C GLN A 205 13.07 12.46 5.14
N GLY A 206 13.49 12.33 6.40
CA GLY A 206 14.32 13.33 7.08
C GLY A 206 13.55 14.61 7.42
N VAL A 207 12.21 14.58 7.45
CA VAL A 207 11.39 15.74 7.79
C VAL A 207 11.56 16.05 9.29
N PRO A 208 11.93 17.27 9.70
CA PRO A 208 12.02 17.62 11.11
C PRO A 208 10.67 17.45 11.82
N LEU A 209 10.70 16.91 13.03
CA LEU A 209 9.50 16.88 13.87
C LEU A 209 9.17 18.29 14.38
N PRO A 210 7.88 18.61 14.61
CA PRO A 210 7.49 19.84 15.28
C PRO A 210 8.13 20.00 16.67
N GLU A 211 8.32 21.23 17.11
CA GLU A 211 8.73 21.51 18.49
C GLU A 211 7.68 20.97 19.46
N GLY A 212 8.11 20.34 20.56
CA GLY A 212 7.19 19.76 21.56
C GLY A 212 6.51 18.46 21.13
N PHE A 213 6.91 17.85 20.00
CA PHE A 213 6.22 16.68 19.43
C PHE A 213 6.09 15.50 20.42
N LEU A 214 7.11 15.21 21.23
CA LEU A 214 7.05 14.07 22.16
C LEU A 214 6.17 14.36 23.38
N GLU A 215 6.09 15.62 23.79
CA GLU A 215 5.19 16.09 24.85
C GLU A 215 3.73 16.06 24.39
N GLU A 216 3.48 16.42 23.13
CA GLU A 216 2.15 16.40 22.51
C GLU A 216 1.67 14.99 22.15
N HIS A 217 2.59 14.06 21.88
CA HIS A 217 2.31 12.67 21.51
C HIS A 217 2.87 11.64 22.50
N PRO A 218 2.31 11.53 23.72
CA PRO A 218 2.76 10.57 24.72
C PRO A 218 2.56 9.10 24.29
N GLU A 219 1.76 8.84 23.26
CA GLU A 219 1.63 7.53 22.62
C GLU A 219 2.90 7.08 21.90
N VAL A 220 3.80 8.01 21.54
CA VAL A 220 5.11 7.70 20.96
C VAL A 220 5.96 7.00 22.01
N THR A 221 6.67 5.96 21.61
CA THR A 221 7.61 5.28 22.50
C THR A 221 8.94 5.10 21.85
N VAL A 222 9.94 5.62 22.57
CA VAL A 222 11.35 5.46 22.30
C VAL A 222 11.82 4.25 23.11
N PRO A 223 12.34 3.19 22.46
CA PRO A 223 12.88 2.04 23.17
C PRO A 223 13.94 2.45 24.19
N ALA A 224 13.89 1.87 25.39
CA ALA A 224 14.77 2.22 26.51
C ALA A 224 16.27 1.97 26.26
N ALA A 225 16.65 1.27 25.18
CA ALA A 225 18.05 1.10 24.80
C ALA A 225 18.74 2.43 24.40
N ALA A 226 17.96 3.47 24.08
CA ALA A 226 18.45 4.85 23.91
C ALA A 226 18.72 5.58 25.25
N LYS A 227 18.33 4.98 26.40
CA LYS A 227 18.74 5.45 27.74
C LYS A 227 20.09 4.82 28.09
N SER A 228 21.15 5.27 27.42
CA SER A 228 22.50 5.00 27.87
C SER A 228 22.64 5.40 29.35
N THR A 229 23.18 4.46 30.11
CA THR A 229 23.54 4.47 31.53
C THR A 229 24.30 5.73 31.96
N ALA A 230 23.59 6.78 32.38
CA ALA A 230 24.13 7.81 33.25
C ALA A 230 24.12 7.29 34.70
N GLY A 231 25.07 6.40 35.00
CA GLY A 231 25.16 5.72 36.29
C GLY A 231 26.56 5.21 36.57
N ALA A 232 27.58 6.03 36.33
CA ALA A 232 28.93 5.77 36.80
C ALA A 232 29.56 7.07 37.29
N THR A 233 29.64 7.17 38.61
CA THR A 233 30.36 8.18 39.38
C THR A 233 31.84 8.15 38.98
N ALA A 234 32.31 9.14 38.22
CA ALA A 234 33.74 9.29 37.92
C ALA A 234 34.15 10.77 37.81
N SER A 235 35.34 11.02 38.34
CA SER A 235 36.01 12.31 38.62
C SER A 235 36.06 13.34 37.48
N PRO A 236 36.16 14.64 37.82
CA PRO A 236 36.09 15.73 36.86
C PRO A 236 37.47 16.04 36.26
N THR A 237 37.92 15.31 35.22
CA THR A 237 39.02 15.78 34.36
C THR A 237 38.99 15.10 33.00
N ALA A 238 38.08 15.50 32.12
CA ALA A 238 38.20 15.21 30.69
C ALA A 238 37.54 16.32 29.87
N SER A 239 38.28 16.81 28.88
CA SER A 239 37.85 17.77 27.86
C SER A 239 36.54 17.32 27.18
N PRO A 240 35.69 18.25 26.71
CA PRO A 240 34.43 17.91 26.09
C PRO A 240 34.68 17.18 24.77
N THR A 241 34.53 15.85 24.79
CA THR A 241 34.38 15.04 23.58
C THR A 241 33.09 15.48 22.90
N ALA A 242 33.18 15.90 21.64
CA ALA A 242 32.04 16.31 20.84
C ALA A 242 30.95 15.23 20.87
N VAL A 243 29.75 15.61 21.31
CA VAL A 243 28.56 14.75 21.28
C VAL A 243 28.16 14.59 19.82
N THR A 244 28.29 13.38 19.29
CA THR A 244 27.84 13.05 17.93
C THR A 244 26.32 13.19 17.88
N ALA A 245 25.81 13.95 16.92
CA ALA A 245 24.38 14.06 16.68
C ALA A 245 23.76 12.67 16.46
N PRO A 246 22.49 12.44 16.86
CA PRO A 246 21.77 11.21 16.52
C PRO A 246 21.84 10.99 15.01
N THR A 247 22.26 9.79 14.59
CA THR A 247 22.36 9.44 13.18
C THR A 247 21.11 8.69 12.75
N ASP A 248 20.30 9.31 11.89
CA ASP A 248 19.12 8.66 11.31
C ASP A 248 19.45 7.27 10.78
N LYS A 249 18.65 6.26 11.15
CA LYS A 249 18.80 4.89 10.63
C LYS A 249 18.80 4.88 9.11
N THR A 250 19.80 4.20 8.56
CA THR A 250 19.97 3.95 7.14
C THR A 250 19.70 2.49 6.79
N ASN A 251 19.76 2.19 5.50
CA ASN A 251 19.69 0.82 5.01
C ASN A 251 20.79 -0.10 5.58
N GLN A 252 21.91 0.47 6.04
CA GLN A 252 23.05 -0.29 6.56
C GLN A 252 22.76 -0.88 7.95
N ASP A 253 21.96 -0.19 8.75
CA ASP A 253 21.65 -0.54 10.15
C ASP A 253 20.74 -1.76 10.30
N TYR A 254 20.05 -2.14 9.22
CA TYR A 254 19.19 -3.32 9.19
C TYR A 254 19.97 -4.60 8.86
N PRO A 255 19.56 -5.79 9.34
CA PRO A 255 20.23 -7.04 9.00
C PRO A 255 20.18 -7.31 7.50
N GLN A 256 21.10 -8.15 7.00
CA GLN A 256 21.16 -8.49 5.57
C GLN A 256 19.83 -9.04 5.05
N ASN A 257 19.16 -9.88 5.82
CA ASN A 257 17.86 -10.42 5.47
C ASN A 257 16.98 -10.56 6.72
N LYS A 258 15.67 -10.51 6.52
CA LYS A 258 14.68 -10.75 7.56
C LYS A 258 13.36 -11.19 6.95
N TRP A 259 12.67 -12.11 7.62
CA TRP A 259 11.30 -12.52 7.31
C TRP A 259 10.49 -12.69 8.61
N ILE A 260 9.20 -12.36 8.59
CA ILE A 260 8.34 -12.34 9.79
C ILE A 260 7.08 -13.21 9.69
N LEU A 261 6.66 -13.61 8.49
CA LEU A 261 5.49 -14.48 8.28
C LEU A 261 5.91 -15.93 8.02
N ASP A 262 5.09 -16.88 8.45
CA ASP A 262 5.23 -18.31 8.14
C ASP A 262 4.84 -18.55 6.68
N TYR A 263 5.79 -19.07 5.90
CA TYR A 263 5.59 -19.33 4.47
C TYR A 263 4.57 -20.44 4.18
N LYS A 264 4.19 -21.24 5.19
CA LYS A 264 3.14 -22.26 5.06
C LYS A 264 1.73 -21.66 5.22
N LYS A 265 1.61 -20.47 5.80
CA LYS A 265 0.33 -19.76 5.98
C LYS A 265 0.05 -18.85 4.79
N VAL A 266 0.06 -19.46 3.61
CA VAL A 266 -0.08 -18.79 2.32
C VAL A 266 -1.26 -19.39 1.56
N ALA A 267 -1.89 -18.62 0.69
CA ALA A 267 -3.04 -19.05 -0.07
C ALA A 267 -3.08 -18.43 -1.47
N GLU A 268 -3.65 -19.19 -2.40
CA GLU A 268 -4.03 -18.73 -3.73
C GLU A 268 -5.46 -18.16 -3.70
N GLN A 269 -5.72 -17.06 -4.41
CA GLN A 269 -7.07 -16.50 -4.50
C GLN A 269 -8.02 -17.39 -5.28
N THR A 270 -9.24 -17.58 -4.77
CA THR A 270 -10.21 -18.52 -5.36
C THR A 270 -11.18 -17.91 -6.35
N VAL A 271 -11.21 -16.59 -6.42
CA VAL A 271 -12.04 -15.82 -7.33
C VAL A 271 -11.13 -14.76 -7.98
N THR A 272 -11.36 -14.45 -9.25
CA THR A 272 -10.49 -13.55 -10.02
C THR A 272 -10.34 -12.19 -9.35
N TYR A 273 -11.36 -11.69 -8.65
CA TYR A 273 -11.34 -10.41 -7.94
C TYR A 273 -11.08 -10.52 -6.42
N TYR A 274 -10.44 -11.61 -5.95
CA TYR A 274 -10.20 -11.87 -4.51
C TYR A 274 -8.76 -11.66 -4.04
N CYS A 275 -7.93 -10.85 -4.71
CA CYS A 275 -6.60 -10.54 -4.19
C CYS A 275 -6.64 -9.91 -2.78
N GLY A 276 -7.57 -8.97 -2.53
CA GLY A 276 -7.79 -8.37 -1.21
C GLY A 276 -8.17 -9.38 -0.11
N PRO A 277 -9.26 -10.14 -0.25
CA PRO A 277 -9.66 -11.18 0.70
C PRO A 277 -8.58 -12.24 0.96
N THR A 278 -7.82 -12.60 -0.06
CA THR A 278 -6.74 -13.59 0.06
C THR A 278 -5.54 -13.01 0.80
N SER A 279 -5.15 -11.77 0.50
CA SER A 279 -4.12 -11.04 1.26
C SER A 279 -4.52 -10.90 2.72
N MET A 280 -5.77 -10.53 3.01
CA MET A 280 -6.28 -10.46 4.38
C MET A 280 -6.27 -11.84 5.08
N GLN A 281 -6.62 -12.91 4.36
CA GLN A 281 -6.49 -14.27 4.87
C GLN A 281 -5.06 -14.57 5.32
N MET A 282 -4.06 -14.25 4.50
CA MET A 282 -2.66 -14.52 4.81
C MET A 282 -2.16 -13.66 5.98
N ILE A 283 -2.53 -12.37 6.03
CA ILE A 283 -2.18 -11.46 7.13
C ILE A 283 -2.76 -11.96 8.46
N ALA A 284 -4.07 -12.21 8.50
CA ALA A 284 -4.76 -12.60 9.74
C ALA A 284 -4.47 -14.04 10.17
N TRP A 285 -4.21 -14.95 9.22
CA TRP A 285 -3.78 -16.32 9.55
C TRP A 285 -2.38 -16.33 10.17
N ASN A 286 -1.46 -15.51 9.64
CA ASN A 286 -0.14 -15.37 10.23
C ASN A 286 -0.18 -14.77 11.64
N TRP A 287 -1.13 -13.87 11.92
CA TRP A 287 -1.36 -13.35 13.25
C TRP A 287 -2.00 -14.37 14.21
N SER A 288 -3.18 -14.87 13.86
CA SER A 288 -4.03 -15.65 14.79
C SER A 288 -3.71 -17.15 14.83
N GLY A 289 -2.92 -17.65 13.88
CA GLY A 289 -2.71 -19.08 13.68
C GLY A 289 -3.89 -19.82 13.04
N THR A 290 -5.06 -19.20 12.92
CA THR A 290 -6.27 -19.82 12.39
C THR A 290 -6.63 -19.28 11.00
N ARG A 291 -6.82 -20.18 10.03
CA ARG A 291 -7.27 -19.81 8.69
C ARG A 291 -8.79 -19.59 8.68
N LYS A 292 -9.23 -18.40 8.27
CA LYS A 292 -10.63 -18.13 7.88
C LYS A 292 -10.76 -18.17 6.36
N SER A 293 -11.95 -18.47 5.82
CA SER A 293 -12.17 -18.54 4.37
C SER A 293 -11.97 -17.19 3.69
N GLN A 294 -11.76 -17.18 2.35
CA GLN A 294 -11.69 -15.92 1.60
C GLN A 294 -13.04 -15.21 1.58
N SER A 295 -14.16 -15.94 1.54
CA SER A 295 -15.50 -15.34 1.67
C SER A 295 -15.70 -14.57 2.97
N TYR A 296 -15.22 -15.12 4.10
CA TYR A 296 -15.28 -14.43 5.39
C TYR A 296 -14.56 -13.08 5.35
N TRP A 297 -13.42 -13.01 4.67
CA TRP A 297 -12.69 -11.75 4.51
C TRP A 297 -13.32 -10.82 3.48
N ALA A 298 -13.88 -11.36 2.40
CA ALA A 298 -14.64 -10.60 1.42
C ALA A 298 -15.79 -9.83 2.08
N ASP A 299 -16.54 -10.48 2.97
CA ASP A 299 -17.64 -9.84 3.71
C ASP A 299 -17.14 -8.69 4.60
N ARG A 300 -16.01 -8.87 5.30
CA ARG A 300 -15.45 -7.82 6.19
C ARG A 300 -14.82 -6.65 5.44
N LEU A 301 -14.24 -6.92 4.28
CA LEU A 301 -13.67 -5.91 3.39
C LEU A 301 -14.76 -5.19 2.57
N GLY A 302 -15.98 -5.73 2.52
CA GLY A 302 -17.00 -5.23 1.60
C GLY A 302 -16.57 -5.41 0.14
N THR A 303 -15.88 -6.52 -0.15
CA THR A 303 -15.38 -6.87 -1.49
C THR A 303 -16.55 -7.07 -2.45
N THR A 304 -16.42 -6.54 -3.65
CA THR A 304 -17.39 -6.74 -4.75
C THR A 304 -16.72 -7.41 -5.93
N SER A 305 -17.43 -7.62 -7.04
CA SER A 305 -16.82 -8.05 -8.31
C SER A 305 -15.76 -7.10 -8.85
N ASN A 306 -15.73 -5.85 -8.35
CA ASN A 306 -14.69 -4.89 -8.68
C ASN A 306 -13.50 -4.94 -7.71
N GLY A 307 -13.49 -5.83 -6.71
CA GLY A 307 -12.39 -5.95 -5.77
C GLY A 307 -12.62 -5.30 -4.41
N SER A 308 -11.52 -5.01 -3.71
CA SER A 308 -11.46 -4.38 -2.37
C SER A 308 -10.62 -3.11 -2.41
N ALA A 309 -10.95 -2.11 -1.59
CA ALA A 309 -10.13 -0.91 -1.47
C ALA A 309 -8.98 -1.13 -0.47
N ILE A 310 -7.83 -0.47 -0.69
CA ILE A 310 -6.72 -0.53 0.28
C ILE A 310 -7.11 0.01 1.67
N SER A 311 -7.96 1.03 1.73
CA SER A 311 -8.48 1.57 2.99
C SER A 311 -9.29 0.52 3.77
N ASP A 312 -10.00 -0.38 3.08
CA ASP A 312 -10.67 -1.51 3.71
C ASP A 312 -9.68 -2.55 4.22
N LEU A 313 -8.60 -2.86 3.46
CA LEU A 313 -7.56 -3.77 3.94
C LEU A 313 -6.88 -3.23 5.21
N VAL A 314 -6.54 -1.94 5.24
CA VAL A 314 -5.94 -1.28 6.42
C VAL A 314 -6.92 -1.28 7.60
N ARG A 315 -8.17 -0.87 7.39
CA ARG A 315 -9.22 -0.88 8.42
C ARG A 315 -9.43 -2.28 9.00
N VAL A 316 -9.54 -3.31 8.15
CA VAL A 316 -9.77 -4.69 8.60
C VAL A 316 -8.51 -5.27 9.27
N THR A 317 -7.31 -4.89 8.82
CA THR A 317 -6.05 -5.27 9.48
C THR A 317 -6.01 -4.74 10.91
N ASN A 318 -6.31 -3.44 11.11
CA ASN A 318 -6.40 -2.84 12.43
C ASN A 318 -7.50 -3.48 13.29
N ALA A 319 -8.66 -3.79 12.70
CA ALA A 319 -9.79 -4.32 13.46
C ALA A 319 -9.72 -5.83 13.77
N SER A 320 -8.95 -6.60 12.99
CA SER A 320 -9.02 -8.08 13.01
C SER A 320 -7.69 -8.75 13.33
N THR A 321 -6.63 -7.97 13.55
CA THR A 321 -5.30 -8.49 13.91
C THR A 321 -4.81 -7.82 15.19
N GLY A 322 -3.53 -7.98 15.52
CA GLY A 322 -2.87 -7.17 16.54
C GLY A 322 -1.57 -6.55 16.02
N TRP A 323 -1.41 -6.50 14.70
CA TRP A 323 -0.27 -5.82 14.06
C TRP A 323 -0.32 -4.30 14.31
N ASP A 324 -1.50 -3.77 14.64
CA ASP A 324 -1.76 -2.38 14.98
C ASP A 324 -1.33 -1.99 16.42
N ARG A 325 -0.95 -2.97 17.24
CA ARG A 325 -0.52 -2.72 18.61
C ARG A 325 0.82 -1.99 18.61
N LYS A 326 1.03 -1.18 19.65
CA LYS A 326 2.25 -0.38 19.88
C LYS A 326 3.57 -1.19 19.87
N ALA A 327 3.52 -2.47 20.24
CA ALA A 327 4.67 -3.37 20.21
C ALA A 327 5.05 -3.86 18.79
N TYR A 328 4.21 -3.54 17.81
CA TYR A 328 4.36 -3.86 16.39
C TYR A 328 4.36 -2.56 15.57
N ALA A 329 3.45 -2.40 14.60
CA ALA A 329 3.45 -1.26 13.68
C ALA A 329 2.73 -0.02 14.20
N GLY A 330 2.00 -0.12 15.32
CA GLY A 330 0.97 0.88 15.60
C GLY A 330 -0.14 0.84 14.53
N PRO A 331 -1.13 1.76 14.58
CA PRO A 331 -2.25 1.74 13.65
C PRO A 331 -1.77 1.71 12.19
N TYR A 332 -2.22 0.73 11.40
CA TYR A 332 -1.93 0.74 9.97
C TYR A 332 -2.59 1.95 9.32
N ILE A 333 -1.89 2.52 8.36
CA ILE A 333 -2.31 3.66 7.56
C ILE A 333 -2.18 3.34 6.07
N VAL A 334 -2.92 4.08 5.25
CA VAL A 334 -2.66 4.16 3.81
C VAL A 334 -1.70 5.32 3.61
N LEU A 335 -0.47 5.02 3.21
CA LEU A 335 0.60 6.00 3.00
C LEU A 335 0.86 6.15 1.50
N ASP A 336 0.73 7.36 0.99
CA ASP A 336 1.20 7.74 -0.34
C ASP A 336 2.74 7.70 -0.38
N ILE A 337 3.28 7.11 -1.43
CA ILE A 337 4.71 6.93 -1.68
C ILE A 337 5.14 7.57 -3.00
N LYS A 338 4.30 8.40 -3.63
CA LYS A 338 4.57 9.03 -4.93
C LYS A 338 5.90 9.80 -4.96
N ASP A 339 6.25 10.46 -3.87
CA ASP A 339 7.49 11.23 -3.70
C ASP A 339 8.65 10.43 -3.09
N PHE A 340 8.46 9.14 -2.80
CA PHE A 340 9.52 8.31 -2.22
C PHE A 340 10.53 7.94 -3.29
N SER A 341 11.81 8.05 -2.97
CA SER A 341 12.87 7.37 -3.71
C SER A 341 12.86 5.86 -3.42
N TYR A 342 13.55 5.08 -4.26
CA TYR A 342 13.75 3.65 -3.99
C TYR A 342 14.43 3.40 -2.64
N ARG A 343 15.40 4.26 -2.26
CA ARG A 343 16.11 4.15 -0.98
C ARG A 343 15.13 4.29 0.19
N GLN A 344 14.23 5.27 0.13
CA GLN A 344 13.20 5.52 1.13
C GLN A 344 12.17 4.39 1.20
N TRP A 345 11.68 3.91 0.06
CA TRP A 345 10.75 2.78 0.01
C TRP A 345 11.36 1.49 0.59
N MET A 346 12.64 1.24 0.29
CA MET A 346 13.37 0.09 0.84
C MET A 346 13.60 0.24 2.35
N LEU A 347 13.94 1.45 2.82
CA LEU A 347 14.10 1.76 4.24
C LEU A 347 12.79 1.52 5.00
N LEU A 348 11.66 2.02 4.48
CA LEU A 348 10.32 1.76 5.02
C LEU A 348 10.05 0.25 5.11
N THR A 349 10.37 -0.49 4.04
CA THR A 349 10.22 -1.96 4.02
C THR A 349 11.03 -2.63 5.13
N MET A 350 12.29 -2.27 5.29
CA MET A 350 13.16 -2.87 6.31
C MET A 350 12.70 -2.51 7.73
N ARG A 351 12.33 -1.26 7.96
CA ARG A 351 11.78 -0.77 9.23
C ARG A 351 10.52 -1.53 9.62
N HIS A 352 9.56 -1.64 8.70
CA HIS A 352 8.28 -2.33 8.96
C HIS A 352 8.48 -3.82 9.30
N ILE A 353 9.44 -4.47 8.63
CA ILE A 353 9.75 -5.89 8.85
C ILE A 353 10.59 -6.10 10.13
N VAL A 354 11.57 -5.26 10.43
CA VAL A 354 12.54 -5.50 11.51
C VAL A 354 12.09 -4.84 12.81
N ASP A 355 11.80 -3.55 12.78
CA ASP A 355 11.47 -2.78 13.98
C ASP A 355 10.02 -3.07 14.39
N TYR A 356 9.09 -2.99 13.43
CA TYR A 356 7.66 -3.18 13.70
C TYR A 356 7.23 -4.64 13.67
N ARG A 357 8.07 -5.53 13.10
CA ARG A 357 7.81 -6.97 13.00
C ARG A 357 6.45 -7.29 12.37
N ALA A 358 5.98 -6.45 11.44
CA ALA A 358 4.63 -6.48 10.90
C ALA A 358 4.64 -6.54 9.37
N PRO A 359 3.66 -7.19 8.71
CA PRO A 359 3.65 -7.32 7.26
C PRO A 359 3.25 -6.03 6.55
N LEU A 360 3.76 -5.81 5.34
CA LEU A 360 3.29 -4.73 4.47
C LEU A 360 2.10 -5.20 3.64
N ILE A 361 1.14 -4.30 3.40
CA ILE A 361 0.15 -4.46 2.34
C ILE A 361 0.68 -3.72 1.13
N LEU A 362 1.30 -4.47 0.21
CA LEU A 362 1.81 -3.92 -1.05
C LEU A 362 0.66 -3.73 -2.02
N HIS A 363 0.70 -2.64 -2.80
CA HIS A 363 -0.34 -2.29 -3.75
C HIS A 363 0.22 -2.04 -5.16
N PRO A 364 0.83 -3.05 -5.80
CA PRO A 364 1.37 -2.91 -7.15
C PRO A 364 0.32 -2.96 -8.24
N ILE A 365 0.70 -2.47 -9.43
CA ILE A 365 0.12 -2.92 -10.70
C ILE A 365 0.83 -4.18 -11.20
N LEU A 366 0.07 -5.18 -11.67
CA LEU A 366 0.64 -6.45 -12.14
C LEU A 366 0.99 -6.41 -13.63
N HIS A 367 2.08 -5.73 -13.96
CA HIS A 367 2.64 -5.77 -15.31
C HIS A 367 3.84 -6.70 -15.43
N LYS A 368 4.01 -7.34 -16.59
CA LYS A 368 5.11 -8.25 -16.93
C LYS A 368 6.48 -7.58 -16.83
N GLU A 369 6.56 -6.29 -17.13
CA GLU A 369 7.80 -5.52 -17.00
C GLU A 369 8.36 -5.56 -15.57
N PHE A 370 7.47 -5.57 -14.57
CA PHE A 370 7.80 -5.67 -13.16
C PHE A 370 7.83 -7.12 -12.65
N TYR A 371 6.89 -7.94 -13.14
CA TYR A 371 6.68 -9.32 -12.72
C TYR A 371 6.74 -10.28 -13.90
N PRO A 372 7.94 -10.68 -14.36
CA PRO A 372 8.11 -11.49 -15.58
C PRO A 372 7.63 -12.95 -15.44
N TYR A 373 7.09 -13.33 -14.28
CA TYR A 373 6.39 -14.61 -14.12
C TYR A 373 4.93 -14.56 -14.58
N LEU A 374 4.42 -13.36 -14.90
CA LEU A 374 3.10 -13.18 -15.48
C LEU A 374 3.14 -13.52 -16.97
N ASP A 375 2.11 -14.20 -17.45
CA ASP A 375 1.84 -14.40 -18.87
C ASP A 375 1.17 -13.18 -19.49
N ASP A 376 0.32 -12.48 -18.73
CA ASP A 376 -0.43 -11.30 -19.16
C ASP A 376 -0.36 -10.18 -18.13
N ASP A 377 -0.46 -8.94 -18.60
CA ASP A 377 -0.63 -7.78 -17.72
C ASP A 377 -2.04 -7.81 -17.09
N ALA A 378 -2.11 -7.40 -15.82
CA ALA A 378 -3.33 -7.38 -15.05
C ALA A 378 -3.48 -6.06 -14.28
N SER A 379 -4.66 -5.86 -13.67
CA SER A 379 -5.01 -4.64 -12.94
C SER A 379 -4.13 -4.39 -11.70
N GLY A 380 -4.47 -3.36 -10.93
CA GLY A 380 -4.03 -3.23 -9.54
C GLY A 380 -4.23 -4.53 -8.74
N HIS A 381 -3.39 -4.76 -7.74
CA HIS A 381 -3.34 -6.01 -6.99
C HIS A 381 -2.81 -5.81 -5.57
N PHE A 382 -3.18 -6.70 -4.63
CA PHE A 382 -2.62 -6.72 -3.29
C PHE A 382 -1.64 -7.88 -3.08
N GLN A 383 -0.43 -7.58 -2.64
CA GLN A 383 0.55 -8.59 -2.20
C GLN A 383 0.86 -8.39 -0.70
N VAL A 384 1.28 -9.44 -0.01
CA VAL A 384 1.64 -9.35 1.43
C VAL A 384 3.15 -9.35 1.57
N GLY A 385 3.75 -8.19 1.82
CA GLY A 385 5.18 -8.05 2.09
C GLY A 385 5.55 -8.72 3.42
N ARG A 386 6.52 -9.63 3.40
CA ARG A 386 6.90 -10.45 4.57
C ARG A 386 8.38 -10.41 4.91
N GLY A 387 9.20 -9.77 4.09
CA GLY A 387 10.64 -9.76 4.30
C GLY A 387 11.42 -9.16 3.15
N TYR A 388 12.74 -9.17 3.29
CA TYR A 388 13.67 -8.64 2.30
C TYR A 388 15.02 -9.35 2.37
N ASN A 389 15.86 -9.14 1.35
CA ASN A 389 17.24 -9.61 1.30
C ASN A 389 18.14 -8.59 0.59
N LYS A 390 19.07 -7.98 1.33
CA LYS A 390 20.15 -7.13 0.83
C LYS A 390 21.22 -7.99 0.20
N ARG A 391 21.58 -7.71 -1.05
CA ARG A 391 22.51 -8.58 -1.81
C ARG A 391 23.81 -7.89 -2.20
N GLY A 392 24.21 -6.86 -1.43
CA GLY A 392 25.41 -6.06 -1.71
C GLY A 392 25.35 -5.49 -3.12
N ASP A 393 26.31 -5.87 -3.95
CA ASP A 393 26.43 -5.44 -5.34
C ASP A 393 25.33 -5.96 -6.28
N LYS A 394 24.48 -6.88 -5.80
CA LYS A 394 23.32 -7.40 -6.56
C LYS A 394 22.05 -6.69 -6.13
N ALA A 395 21.07 -6.64 -7.03
CA ALA A 395 19.75 -6.08 -6.73
C ALA A 395 19.14 -6.70 -5.46
N ASN A 396 18.75 -5.85 -4.52
CA ASN A 396 18.02 -6.25 -3.32
C ASN A 396 16.71 -6.94 -3.71
N LEU A 397 16.26 -7.84 -2.85
CA LEU A 397 15.00 -8.55 -3.02
C LEU A 397 13.99 -8.14 -1.96
N VAL A 398 12.73 -8.10 -2.35
CA VAL A 398 11.59 -8.13 -1.42
C VAL A 398 10.94 -9.51 -1.48
N SER A 399 10.52 -10.00 -0.33
CA SER A 399 9.80 -11.26 -0.17
C SER A 399 8.35 -10.96 0.11
N TYR A 400 7.44 -11.54 -0.67
CA TYR A 400 6.00 -11.33 -0.50
C TYR A 400 5.21 -12.61 -0.80
N PHE A 401 3.98 -12.64 -0.29
CA PHE A 401 2.99 -13.60 -0.72
C PHE A 401 2.18 -13.05 -1.90
N GLU A 402 2.01 -13.91 -2.90
CA GLU A 402 1.32 -13.65 -4.16
C GLU A 402 -0.02 -14.41 -4.16
N PRO A 403 -1.17 -13.72 -4.03
CA PRO A 403 -2.48 -14.32 -4.20
C PRO A 403 -2.78 -14.81 -5.62
N TRP A 404 -2.23 -14.16 -6.65
CA TRP A 404 -2.59 -14.39 -8.05
C TRP A 404 -2.01 -15.69 -8.60
N ASN A 405 -2.85 -16.57 -9.15
CA ASN A 405 -2.40 -17.73 -9.93
C ASN A 405 -3.15 -17.73 -11.25
N GLN A 406 -2.47 -17.33 -12.31
CA GLN A 406 -2.98 -17.36 -13.67
C GLN A 406 -3.52 -18.74 -14.06
N GLN A 407 -2.71 -19.79 -13.84
CA GLN A 407 -3.10 -21.18 -14.08
C GLN A 407 -4.43 -21.61 -13.44
N ARG A 408 -4.86 -20.97 -12.35
CA ARG A 408 -6.14 -21.26 -11.72
C ARG A 408 -7.32 -20.93 -12.62
N PHE A 409 -7.21 -19.81 -13.32
CA PHE A 409 -8.29 -19.21 -14.10
C PHE A 409 -8.17 -19.57 -15.57
N ASP A 410 -6.95 -19.80 -16.06
CA ASP A 410 -6.67 -20.40 -17.35
C ASP A 410 -5.58 -21.49 -17.18
N PRO A 411 -5.94 -22.78 -17.23
CA PRO A 411 -4.98 -23.88 -17.06
C PRO A 411 -3.83 -23.92 -18.08
N SER A 412 -3.89 -23.18 -19.18
CA SER A 412 -2.80 -23.06 -20.15
C SER A 412 -1.70 -22.11 -19.70
N GLU A 413 -1.99 -21.21 -18.75
CA GLU A 413 -1.05 -20.26 -18.20
C GLU A 413 -0.07 -20.91 -17.19
N PRO A 414 1.11 -20.31 -16.97
CA PRO A 414 2.10 -20.83 -16.02
C PRO A 414 1.61 -20.81 -14.57
N TYR A 415 2.05 -21.81 -13.81
CA TYR A 415 1.89 -21.82 -12.35
C TYR A 415 2.72 -20.70 -11.72
N ILE A 416 2.06 -19.85 -10.93
CA ILE A 416 2.73 -18.82 -10.14
C ILE A 416 2.97 -19.36 -8.72
N ALA A 417 4.18 -19.23 -8.20
CA ALA A 417 4.45 -19.62 -6.81
C ALA A 417 3.81 -18.63 -5.83
N ARG A 418 3.28 -19.12 -4.71
CA ARG A 418 2.67 -18.26 -3.68
C ARG A 418 3.68 -17.43 -2.91
N LEU A 419 4.90 -17.94 -2.76
CA LEU A 419 6.01 -17.22 -2.14
C LEU A 419 6.92 -16.68 -3.24
N GLN A 420 7.10 -15.36 -3.27
CA GLN A 420 7.94 -14.68 -4.23
C GLN A 420 9.13 -14.04 -3.51
N ASN A 421 10.30 -14.05 -4.16
CA ASN A 421 11.47 -13.28 -3.79
C ASN A 421 11.97 -12.57 -5.05
N ARG A 422 11.62 -11.30 -5.22
CA ARG A 422 11.81 -10.56 -6.48
C ARG A 422 12.55 -9.27 -6.25
N SER A 423 13.03 -8.68 -7.34
CA SER A 423 13.72 -7.38 -7.31
C SER A 423 12.88 -6.36 -6.52
N ALA A 424 13.46 -5.83 -5.45
CA ALA A 424 12.85 -4.80 -4.64
C ALA A 424 12.61 -3.54 -5.49
N TYR A 425 13.56 -3.20 -6.37
CA TYR A 425 13.41 -2.07 -7.28
C TYR A 425 12.21 -2.23 -8.22
N LYS A 426 12.04 -3.41 -8.84
CA LYS A 426 10.87 -3.66 -9.70
C LYS A 426 9.56 -3.61 -8.92
N SER A 427 9.57 -4.10 -7.67
CA SER A 427 8.38 -4.06 -6.81
C SER A 427 8.04 -2.62 -6.41
N TYR A 428 9.03 -1.80 -6.08
CA TYR A 428 8.88 -0.35 -5.86
C TYR A 428 8.28 0.33 -7.10
N ARG A 429 8.85 0.09 -8.28
CA ARG A 429 8.33 0.65 -9.55
C ARG A 429 6.89 0.20 -9.84
N ALA A 430 6.52 -1.03 -9.49
CA ALA A 430 5.15 -1.52 -9.65
C ALA A 430 4.16 -0.83 -8.70
N ASN A 431 4.55 -0.51 -7.46
CA ASN A 431 3.73 0.28 -6.54
C ASN A 431 3.61 1.74 -7.01
N LEU A 432 4.69 2.32 -7.56
CA LEU A 432 4.65 3.65 -8.18
C LEU A 432 3.91 3.71 -9.51
N ALA A 433 3.78 2.61 -10.23
CA ALA A 433 2.97 2.56 -11.45
C ALA A 433 1.48 2.33 -11.14
N HIS A 434 1.17 1.95 -9.90
CA HIS A 434 -0.20 1.87 -9.43
C HIS A 434 -0.77 3.28 -9.27
N PHE A 435 -1.98 3.53 -9.78
CA PHE A 435 -2.55 4.87 -9.87
C PHE A 435 -2.78 5.57 -8.52
N GLN A 436 -2.82 4.81 -7.41
CA GLN A 436 -2.93 5.39 -6.07
C GLN A 436 -1.59 5.66 -5.38
N HIS A 437 -0.47 5.15 -5.93
CA HIS A 437 0.88 5.31 -5.37
C HIS A 437 0.95 5.03 -3.86
N ASN A 438 0.30 3.99 -3.34
CA ASN A 438 0.18 3.83 -1.89
C ASN A 438 0.59 2.44 -1.38
N ILE A 439 0.78 2.36 -0.06
CA ILE A 439 1.11 1.14 0.65
C ILE A 439 0.39 1.14 2.01
N GLY A 440 0.02 -0.05 2.50
CA GLY A 440 -0.51 -0.21 3.85
C GLY A 440 0.60 -0.59 4.83
N VAL A 441 0.88 0.30 5.79
CA VAL A 441 1.95 0.16 6.80
C VAL A 441 1.51 0.62 8.16
#